data_AF-A0ABD4AQ80-F1
#
_entry.id   AF-A0ABD4AQ80-F1
#
_cell.length_a   1.000
_cell.length_b   1.000
_cell.length_c   1.000
_cell.angle_alpha   90.00
_cell.angle_beta   90.00
_cell.angle_gamma   90.00
#
_symmetry.space_group_name_H-M   'P 1'
#
loop_
_entity.id
_entity.type
_entity.pdbx_description
1 polymer ?
#
loop_
_entity_poly.entity_id
_entity_poly.type
_entity_poly.pdbx_seq_one_letter_code
_entity_poly.pdbx_strand_id
1 'polypeptide(L)'
;MNSKDHKAPNVDGTMFAGTWNHMFGPGRFETQCRIVIDVKAHKLVAAQALNGLNWLNLSVAEKADLSESLFEGNDVSSAPAEFDLEQVGNLPEWAIPAVGKAAAVVVTGSTDVRCYGLAEGESADSNVINDVQSGPATRTIERALCRGKTATGHEESVGPTDRDIVEGAERMARILLQSMGFDFFGESVRASSNPRAVRAWNVVGALLEEYNGTDLSSAVDALEEEGCSRAPDCSPIAAFEAGVSAALQEANGLSVVFSSMLQDRTRQNAVYHAHSGQRAAIVGVGITPAQESGWDEESLPFVKIRFQDGVELPVFGEELFSHDDRFFALCSAVFGGYGAARDVADGFAGPYHLARDGSISDKEAFLAELKVMGPTFTCVQAPWTPSEFRVGDSIPSTKS
;
A
#
# COMPACT_ATOMS: atom_id res chain seq x y z
N MET A 1 -9.32 -10.78 51.68
CA MET A 1 -9.51 -11.97 50.84
C MET A 1 -10.94 -11.96 50.31
N ASN A 2 -11.15 -11.44 49.10
CA ASN A 2 -12.38 -11.59 48.32
C ASN A 2 -11.92 -11.58 46.85
N SER A 3 -11.77 -12.77 46.26
CA SER A 3 -11.55 -12.94 44.82
C SER A 3 -12.79 -12.40 44.10
N LYS A 4 -12.64 -11.34 43.30
CA LYS A 4 -13.68 -10.94 42.35
C LYS A 4 -13.52 -11.83 41.13
N ASP A 5 -14.31 -12.89 41.07
CA ASP A 5 -14.37 -13.78 39.92
C ASP A 5 -14.92 -12.98 38.73
N HIS A 6 -14.06 -12.66 37.76
CA HIS A 6 -14.49 -12.21 36.45
C HIS A 6 -15.25 -13.37 35.81
N LYS A 7 -16.57 -13.24 35.79
CA LYS A 7 -17.46 -14.25 35.21
C LYS A 7 -17.23 -14.26 33.70
N ALA A 8 -16.48 -15.24 33.22
CA ALA A 8 -16.28 -15.47 31.79
C ALA A 8 -17.63 -15.59 31.07
N PRO A 9 -17.71 -15.20 29.78
CA PRO A 9 -18.93 -15.31 29.01
C PRO A 9 -19.42 -16.75 29.03
N ASN A 10 -20.67 -16.95 29.47
CA ASN A 10 -21.33 -18.25 29.46
C ASN A 10 -21.57 -18.66 28.01
N VAL A 11 -20.79 -19.62 27.52
CA VAL A 11 -20.94 -20.19 26.17
C VAL A 11 -21.85 -21.40 26.25
N ASP A 12 -22.90 -21.43 25.43
CA ASP A 12 -23.99 -22.42 25.42
C ASP A 12 -23.55 -23.85 25.03
N GLY A 13 -22.50 -24.40 25.66
CA GLY A 13 -22.04 -25.78 25.44
C GLY A 13 -21.55 -26.11 24.03
N THR A 14 -21.42 -25.14 23.11
CA THR A 14 -21.01 -25.40 21.72
C THR A 14 -19.51 -25.22 21.49
N MET A 15 -18.77 -24.81 22.52
CA MET A 15 -17.35 -24.53 22.42
C MET A 15 -16.51 -25.74 22.83
N PHE A 16 -15.50 -26.03 22.02
CA PHE A 16 -14.52 -27.09 22.28
C PHE A 16 -13.11 -26.52 22.21
N ALA A 17 -12.22 -26.98 23.06
CA ALA A 17 -10.82 -26.57 23.08
C ALA A 17 -9.90 -27.79 23.16
N GLY A 18 -8.71 -27.67 22.58
CA GLY A 18 -7.72 -28.73 22.60
C GLY A 18 -6.45 -28.35 21.85
N THR A 19 -5.65 -29.36 21.53
CA THR A 19 -4.44 -29.19 20.72
C THR A 19 -4.62 -29.81 19.34
N TRP A 20 -4.02 -29.20 18.33
CA TRP A 20 -4.07 -29.66 16.94
C TRP A 20 -2.71 -29.50 16.29
N ASN A 21 -2.21 -30.49 15.57
CA ASN A 21 -0.96 -30.34 14.82
C ASN A 21 -1.27 -29.96 13.38
N HIS A 22 -0.64 -28.90 12.87
CA HIS A 22 -0.89 -28.40 11.52
C HIS A 22 0.39 -28.01 10.80
N MET A 23 0.43 -28.21 9.48
CA MET A 23 1.56 -27.86 8.63
C MET A 23 1.20 -26.64 7.79
N PHE A 24 1.77 -25.48 8.13
CA PHE A 24 1.52 -24.22 7.44
C PHE A 24 2.33 -24.11 6.13
N GLY A 25 1.80 -24.65 5.04
CA GLY A 25 2.39 -24.54 3.70
C GLY A 25 3.66 -25.37 3.45
N PRO A 26 4.15 -25.39 2.19
CA PRO A 26 5.24 -26.27 1.77
C PRO A 26 6.56 -25.92 2.46
N GLY A 27 7.25 -26.94 2.96
CA GLY A 27 8.58 -26.81 3.57
C GLY A 27 8.58 -26.34 5.04
N ARG A 28 7.42 -26.15 5.66
CA ARG A 28 7.32 -25.91 7.10
C ARG A 28 7.19 -27.22 7.88
N PHE A 29 7.64 -27.19 9.13
CA PHE A 29 7.48 -28.31 10.04
C PHE A 29 6.05 -28.33 10.60
N GLU A 30 5.57 -29.53 10.91
CA GLU A 30 4.34 -29.72 11.67
C GLU A 30 4.44 -28.94 12.99
N THR A 31 3.46 -28.08 13.23
CA THR A 31 3.45 -27.13 14.34
C THR A 31 2.26 -27.42 15.24
N GLN A 32 2.54 -27.64 16.52
CA GLN A 32 1.49 -27.83 17.51
C GLN A 32 0.75 -26.51 17.75
N CYS A 33 -0.57 -26.55 17.63
CA CYS A 33 -1.48 -25.45 17.87
C CYS A 33 -2.33 -25.76 19.10
N ARG A 34 -2.73 -24.71 19.83
CA ARG A 34 -3.87 -24.77 20.77
C ARG A 34 -5.03 -24.00 20.16
N ILE A 35 -6.20 -24.59 20.15
CA ILE A 35 -7.37 -24.09 19.43
C ILE A 35 -8.61 -24.01 20.32
N VAL A 36 -9.51 -23.12 19.95
CA VAL A 36 -10.90 -23.10 20.43
C VAL A 36 -11.80 -22.98 19.21
N ILE A 37 -12.79 -23.87 19.10
CA ILE A 37 -13.77 -23.89 18.03
C ILE A 37 -15.18 -23.71 18.58
N ASP A 38 -16.05 -23.10 17.78
CA ASP A 38 -17.50 -23.10 17.98
C ASP A 38 -18.10 -24.07 16.97
N VAL A 39 -18.54 -25.22 17.46
CA VAL A 39 -19.10 -26.29 16.64
C VAL A 39 -20.42 -25.87 16.00
N LYS A 40 -21.22 -25.05 16.68
CA LYS A 40 -22.52 -24.61 16.16
C LYS A 40 -22.36 -23.57 15.06
N ALA A 41 -21.40 -22.67 15.22
CA ALA A 41 -21.07 -21.66 14.22
C ALA A 41 -20.13 -22.18 13.13
N HIS A 42 -19.64 -23.42 13.25
CA HIS A 42 -18.69 -24.04 12.34
C HIS A 42 -17.41 -23.19 12.15
N LYS A 43 -16.87 -22.64 13.26
CA LYS A 43 -15.87 -21.56 13.23
C LYS A 43 -14.70 -21.80 14.19
N LEU A 44 -13.50 -21.44 13.74
CA LEU A 44 -12.31 -21.32 14.59
C LEU A 44 -12.34 -20.00 15.34
N VAL A 45 -12.51 -20.05 16.67
CA VAL A 45 -12.66 -18.87 17.55
C VAL A 45 -11.30 -18.28 17.91
N ALA A 46 -10.37 -19.13 18.32
CA ALA A 46 -9.02 -18.72 18.71
C ALA A 46 -8.01 -19.81 18.36
N ALA A 47 -6.79 -19.40 18.00
CA ALA A 47 -5.70 -20.31 17.72
C ALA A 47 -4.34 -19.67 18.01
N GLN A 48 -3.45 -20.45 18.59
CA GLN A 48 -2.05 -20.10 18.77
C GLN A 48 -1.15 -21.27 18.39
N ALA A 49 0.01 -20.99 17.80
CA ALA A 49 1.03 -21.98 17.46
C ALA A 49 2.21 -21.94 18.43
N LEU A 50 2.80 -23.09 18.71
CA LEU A 50 4.00 -23.23 19.54
C LEU A 50 5.25 -23.01 18.68
N ASN A 51 6.01 -21.95 18.92
CA ASN A 51 7.24 -21.64 18.18
C ASN A 51 8.52 -22.25 18.80
N GLY A 52 8.38 -23.36 19.51
CA GLY A 52 9.44 -24.04 20.27
C GLY A 52 9.57 -23.56 21.72
N LEU A 53 9.27 -22.29 22.03
CA LEU A 53 9.33 -21.76 23.41
C LEU A 53 8.03 -21.10 23.87
N ASN A 54 7.29 -20.45 22.97
CA ASN A 54 6.13 -19.65 23.31
C ASN A 54 4.95 -19.96 22.39
N TRP A 55 3.75 -19.74 22.92
CA TRP A 55 2.52 -19.72 22.14
C TRP A 55 2.35 -18.35 21.47
N LEU A 56 2.25 -18.33 20.15
CA LEU A 56 2.05 -17.12 19.35
C LEU A 56 0.68 -17.15 18.69
N ASN A 57 0.00 -16.00 18.64
CA ASN A 57 -1.21 -15.85 17.84
C ASN A 57 -0.90 -16.09 16.36
N LEU A 58 -1.72 -16.92 15.73
CA LEU A 58 -1.65 -17.14 14.29
C LEU A 58 -2.08 -15.86 13.54
N SER A 59 -1.42 -15.61 12.41
CA SER A 59 -1.86 -14.59 11.45
C SER A 59 -3.22 -14.94 10.84
N VAL A 60 -3.86 -13.98 10.15
CA VAL A 60 -5.16 -14.21 9.50
C VAL A 60 -5.08 -15.34 8.48
N ALA A 61 -4.03 -15.35 7.64
CA ALA A 61 -3.81 -16.40 6.64
C ALA A 61 -3.58 -17.78 7.28
N GLU A 62 -2.77 -17.85 8.35
CA GLU A 62 -2.54 -19.12 9.06
C GLU A 62 -3.79 -19.61 9.78
N LYS A 63 -4.64 -18.72 10.31
CA LYS A 63 -5.94 -19.11 10.87
C LYS A 63 -6.89 -19.65 9.80
N ALA A 64 -6.91 -19.06 8.61
CA ALA A 64 -7.73 -19.53 7.49
C ALA A 64 -7.30 -20.94 7.05
N ASP A 65 -5.99 -21.13 6.84
CA ASP A 65 -5.40 -22.43 6.49
C ASP A 65 -5.67 -23.52 7.55
N LEU A 66 -5.50 -23.18 8.84
CA LEU A 66 -5.84 -24.09 9.94
C LEU A 66 -7.35 -24.38 10.00
N SER A 67 -8.19 -23.39 9.73
CA SER A 67 -9.65 -23.52 9.72
C SER A 67 -10.10 -24.48 8.62
N GLU A 68 -9.55 -24.36 7.40
CA GLU A 68 -9.83 -25.28 6.28
C GLU A 68 -9.50 -26.74 6.67
N SER A 69 -8.32 -26.96 7.28
CA SER A 69 -7.93 -28.29 7.75
C SER A 69 -8.90 -28.88 8.79
N LEU A 70 -9.33 -28.09 9.77
CA LEU A 70 -10.25 -28.52 10.82
C LEU A 70 -11.64 -28.86 10.27
N PHE A 71 -12.15 -28.01 9.37
CA PHE A 71 -13.56 -28.01 9.01
C PHE A 71 -13.84 -28.72 7.68
N GLU A 72 -13.04 -28.47 6.65
CA GLU A 72 -13.21 -29.08 5.34
C GLU A 72 -12.47 -30.42 5.26
N GLY A 73 -11.26 -30.47 5.81
CA GLY A 73 -10.43 -31.67 5.78
C GLY A 73 -10.90 -32.77 6.72
N ASN A 74 -11.38 -32.41 7.91
CA ASN A 74 -11.63 -33.36 9.00
C ASN A 74 -13.05 -33.31 9.59
N ASP A 75 -13.89 -32.35 9.20
CA ASP A 75 -15.26 -32.17 9.72
C ASP A 75 -15.33 -32.25 11.26
N VAL A 76 -14.41 -31.55 11.95
CA VAL A 76 -14.27 -31.60 13.42
C VAL A 76 -15.57 -31.19 14.14
N SER A 77 -16.45 -30.44 13.48
CA SER A 77 -17.76 -30.05 14.00
C SER A 77 -18.68 -31.24 14.28
N SER A 78 -18.60 -32.34 13.53
CA SER A 78 -19.54 -33.46 13.68
C SER A 78 -19.22 -34.35 14.90
N ALA A 79 -17.93 -34.47 15.25
CA ALA A 79 -17.48 -35.31 16.37
C ALA A 79 -16.19 -34.75 17.02
N PRO A 80 -16.22 -33.57 17.66
CA PRO A 80 -15.01 -32.90 18.19
C PRO A 80 -14.25 -33.75 19.22
N ALA A 81 -14.95 -34.59 19.99
CA ALA A 81 -14.35 -35.47 20.98
C ALA A 81 -13.49 -36.60 20.35
N GLU A 82 -13.71 -36.98 19.09
CA GLU A 82 -12.87 -37.96 18.38
C GLU A 82 -11.48 -37.38 18.01
N PHE A 83 -11.35 -36.05 18.09
CA PHE A 83 -10.11 -35.31 17.84
C PHE A 83 -9.45 -34.80 19.13
N ASP A 84 -9.74 -35.44 20.27
CA ASP A 84 -9.24 -35.06 21.59
C ASP A 84 -9.56 -33.60 21.99
N LEU A 85 -10.65 -33.03 21.46
CA LEU A 85 -11.15 -31.73 21.89
C LEU A 85 -12.14 -31.89 23.04
N GLU A 86 -11.95 -31.09 24.08
CA GLU A 86 -12.80 -31.10 25.26
C GLU A 86 -13.82 -29.97 25.20
N GLN A 87 -15.07 -30.26 25.56
CA GLN A 87 -16.10 -29.25 25.68
C GLN A 87 -15.75 -28.27 26.80
N VAL A 88 -15.75 -26.97 26.50
CA VAL A 88 -15.43 -25.93 27.49
C VAL A 88 -16.66 -25.08 27.81
N GLY A 89 -16.95 -24.93 29.10
CA GLY A 89 -18.02 -24.04 29.57
C GLY A 89 -17.63 -22.56 29.56
N ASN A 90 -16.34 -22.25 29.44
CA ASN A 90 -15.78 -20.90 29.33
C ASN A 90 -14.55 -20.93 28.42
N LEU A 91 -14.28 -19.84 27.72
CA LEU A 91 -13.05 -19.71 26.93
C LEU A 91 -11.81 -19.81 27.86
N PRO A 92 -10.78 -20.58 27.49
CA PRO A 92 -9.53 -20.62 28.25
C PRO A 92 -8.86 -19.24 28.23
N GLU A 93 -8.14 -18.88 29.29
CA GLU A 93 -7.59 -17.51 29.50
C GLU A 93 -6.80 -16.98 28.29
N TRP A 94 -6.06 -17.85 27.60
CA TRP A 94 -5.28 -17.48 26.42
C TRP A 94 -6.12 -17.18 25.18
N ALA A 95 -7.34 -17.73 25.12
CA ALA A 95 -8.29 -17.58 24.01
C ALA A 95 -9.29 -16.45 24.26
N ILE A 96 -9.43 -16.00 25.51
CA ILE A 96 -10.08 -14.74 25.80
C ILE A 96 -9.21 -13.68 25.09
N PRO A 97 -9.73 -12.97 24.07
CA PRO A 97 -9.01 -11.82 23.54
C PRO A 97 -8.66 -10.95 24.75
N ALA A 98 -7.53 -10.24 24.77
CA ALA A 98 -7.14 -9.44 25.94
C ALA A 98 -8.07 -8.22 26.15
N VAL A 99 -9.38 -8.44 26.23
CA VAL A 99 -10.44 -7.56 26.65
C VAL A 99 -10.27 -7.41 28.15
N GLY A 100 -9.51 -6.39 28.55
CA GLY A 100 -9.50 -5.93 29.94
C GLY A 100 -8.25 -6.19 30.78
N LYS A 101 -7.06 -6.30 30.20
CA LYS A 101 -5.94 -5.59 30.84
C LYS A 101 -5.93 -4.21 30.23
N ALA A 102 -6.65 -3.28 30.85
CA ALA A 102 -6.62 -1.88 30.47
C ALA A 102 -5.16 -1.48 30.28
N ALA A 103 -4.73 -1.34 29.03
CA ALA A 103 -3.52 -0.61 28.74
C ALA A 103 -3.86 0.81 29.17
N ALA A 104 -3.42 1.18 30.38
CA ALA A 104 -3.34 2.58 30.73
C ALA A 104 -2.33 3.19 29.76
N VAL A 105 -2.82 3.75 28.66
CA VAL A 105 -2.03 4.62 27.80
C VAL A 105 -1.82 5.90 28.59
N VAL A 106 -0.81 5.91 29.45
CA VAL A 106 -0.40 7.12 30.14
C VAL A 106 0.43 7.92 29.15
N VAL A 107 -0.23 8.88 28.50
CA VAL A 107 0.47 9.93 27.75
C VAL A 107 1.02 10.91 28.77
N THR A 108 2.28 10.72 29.18
CA THR A 108 2.97 11.76 29.95
C THR A 108 3.34 12.90 29.00
N GLY A 109 3.43 14.12 29.52
CA GLY A 109 3.61 15.36 28.74
C GLY A 109 4.91 15.48 27.92
N SER A 110 5.67 14.39 27.75
CA SER A 110 6.87 14.33 26.92
C SER A 110 6.88 13.03 26.09
N THR A 111 6.24 13.03 24.92
CA THR A 111 6.44 12.17 23.71
C THR A 111 6.81 10.68 23.84
N ASP A 112 6.71 10.06 25.01
CA ASP A 112 7.14 8.69 25.29
C ASP A 112 5.89 7.87 25.63
N VAL A 113 5.49 6.99 24.71
CA VAL A 113 4.38 6.06 24.93
C VAL A 113 4.95 4.80 25.54
N ARG A 114 4.79 4.63 26.86
CA ARG A 114 5.19 3.41 27.55
C ARG A 114 3.98 2.57 27.90
N CYS A 115 4.00 1.33 27.45
CA CYS A 115 3.06 0.31 27.88
C CYS A 115 3.64 -0.37 29.13
N TYR A 116 3.02 -0.17 30.29
CA TYR A 116 3.36 -0.93 31.49
C TYR A 116 2.41 -2.13 31.62
N GLY A 117 2.98 -3.30 31.89
CA GLY A 117 2.21 -4.40 32.48
C GLY A 117 2.11 -4.15 33.98
N LEU A 118 0.89 -4.08 34.52
CA LEU A 118 0.71 -4.08 35.98
C LEU A 118 1.13 -5.44 36.54
N ALA A 119 1.94 -5.44 37.60
CA ALA A 119 2.35 -6.67 38.29
C ALA A 119 1.18 -7.23 39.12
N GLU A 120 1.21 -8.54 39.38
CA GLU A 120 0.17 -9.25 40.15
C GLU A 120 -0.10 -8.56 41.50
N GLY A 121 -1.35 -8.14 41.72
CA GLY A 121 -1.83 -7.60 42.99
C GLY A 121 -2.07 -6.09 43.05
N GLU A 122 -1.73 -5.32 42.01
CA GLU A 122 -2.07 -3.89 41.96
C GLU A 122 -3.49 -3.66 41.41
N SER A 123 -4.38 -3.14 42.25
CA SER A 123 -5.72 -2.69 41.87
C SER A 123 -5.66 -1.25 41.35
N ALA A 124 -6.40 -0.96 40.27
CA ALA A 124 -6.61 0.39 39.76
C ALA A 124 -7.28 1.34 40.78
N ASP A 125 -7.84 0.82 41.88
CA ASP A 125 -8.54 1.62 42.89
C ASP A 125 -7.60 2.28 43.93
N SER A 126 -6.36 1.81 44.11
CA SER A 126 -5.51 2.28 45.22
C SER A 126 -4.59 3.46 44.93
N ASN A 127 -4.55 3.96 43.70
CA ASN A 127 -3.80 5.17 43.33
C ASN A 127 -4.70 6.23 42.68
N VAL A 128 -5.83 6.54 43.33
CA VAL A 128 -6.58 7.77 43.07
C VAL A 128 -5.77 8.95 43.59
N ILE A 129 -4.86 9.46 42.75
CA ILE A 129 -4.68 10.91 42.68
C ILE A 129 -5.83 11.39 41.82
N ASN A 130 -6.76 12.10 42.45
CA ASN A 130 -7.84 12.85 41.82
C ASN A 130 -7.26 13.86 40.81
N ASP A 131 -6.98 13.44 39.58
CA ASP A 131 -6.97 14.26 38.35
C ASP A 131 -6.44 13.42 37.18
N VAL A 132 -7.29 12.59 36.57
CA VAL A 132 -7.09 12.19 35.17
C VAL A 132 -8.45 12.25 34.49
N GLN A 133 -8.74 13.44 33.96
CA GLN A 133 -9.77 13.65 32.96
C GLN A 133 -9.53 12.70 31.78
N SER A 134 -10.58 12.03 31.30
CA SER A 134 -10.57 11.32 30.02
C SER A 134 -9.95 12.21 28.94
N GLY A 135 -8.83 11.76 28.37
CA GLY A 135 -8.04 12.58 27.45
C GLY A 135 -8.87 13.05 26.24
N PRO A 136 -8.52 14.19 25.62
CA PRO A 136 -9.25 14.76 24.49
C PRO A 136 -9.36 13.81 23.29
N ALA A 137 -8.42 12.87 23.11
CA ALA A 137 -8.42 11.90 22.01
C ALA A 137 -9.63 10.93 22.08
N THR A 138 -9.86 10.30 23.23
CA THR A 138 -10.95 9.31 23.42
C THR A 138 -12.33 9.98 23.27
N ARG A 139 -12.50 11.18 23.84
CA ARG A 139 -13.73 11.97 23.69
C ARG A 139 -13.97 12.47 22.26
N THR A 140 -12.92 12.60 21.46
CA THR A 140 -13.04 13.01 20.04
C THR A 140 -13.51 11.84 19.18
N ILE A 141 -13.03 10.62 19.45
CA ILE A 141 -13.45 9.40 18.75
C ILE A 141 -14.91 9.05 19.07
N GLU A 142 -15.31 9.08 20.35
CA GLU A 142 -16.72 8.86 20.74
C GLU A 142 -17.67 9.90 20.11
N ARG A 143 -17.28 11.18 20.05
CA ARG A 143 -18.09 12.22 19.40
C ARG A 143 -18.18 12.04 17.88
N ALA A 144 -17.14 11.51 17.24
CA ALA A 144 -17.17 11.23 15.81
C ALA A 144 -18.15 10.09 15.48
N LEU A 145 -18.20 9.05 16.32
CA LEU A 145 -19.12 7.92 16.19
C LEU A 145 -20.60 8.31 16.42
N CYS A 146 -20.89 9.30 17.27
CA CYS A 146 -22.27 9.67 17.61
C CYS A 146 -22.92 10.77 16.71
N ARG A 147 -22.19 11.41 15.80
CA ARG A 147 -22.68 12.60 15.05
C ARG A 147 -23.28 12.32 13.66
N GLY A 148 -23.65 11.08 13.35
CA GLY A 148 -24.23 10.69 12.05
C GLY A 148 -25.74 10.87 11.86
N LYS A 149 -26.51 11.47 12.79
CA LYS A 149 -27.97 11.63 12.65
C LYS A 149 -28.35 13.05 12.21
N THR A 150 -28.77 13.20 10.95
CA THR A 150 -29.38 14.44 10.45
C THR A 150 -30.90 14.43 10.67
N ALA A 151 -31.42 15.63 10.95
CA ALA A 151 -32.81 15.86 11.34
C ALA A 151 -33.69 16.14 10.12
N THR A 152 -34.09 15.11 9.37
CA THR A 152 -35.22 15.23 8.43
C THR A 152 -35.97 13.91 8.36
N GLY A 153 -37.19 13.89 8.90
CA GLY A 153 -38.03 12.70 8.99
C GLY A 153 -38.54 12.24 7.62
N HIS A 154 -37.86 11.23 7.08
CA HIS A 154 -38.41 10.05 6.41
C HIS A 154 -37.22 9.18 6.01
N GLU A 155 -36.88 8.18 6.83
CA GLU A 155 -35.76 7.27 6.56
C GLU A 155 -36.32 5.89 6.19
N GLU A 156 -36.26 5.54 4.90
CA GLU A 156 -35.86 4.18 4.56
C GLU A 156 -34.42 4.06 5.07
N SER A 157 -34.22 3.24 6.10
CA SER A 157 -32.91 2.97 6.70
C SER A 157 -32.07 2.17 5.70
N VAL A 158 -31.54 2.83 4.68
CA VAL A 158 -30.42 2.31 3.89
C VAL A 158 -29.24 2.31 4.85
N GLY A 159 -28.74 1.11 5.20
CA GLY A 159 -27.54 0.97 6.02
C GLY A 159 -26.35 1.70 5.38
N PRO A 160 -25.32 2.04 6.17
CA PRO A 160 -24.10 2.62 5.62
C PRO A 160 -23.54 1.70 4.53
N THR A 161 -23.13 2.28 3.40
CA THR A 161 -22.47 1.51 2.34
C THR A 161 -21.04 1.13 2.75
N ASP A 162 -20.44 0.14 2.11
CA ASP A 162 -19.03 -0.23 2.35
C ASP A 162 -18.09 0.97 2.13
N ARG A 163 -18.43 1.83 1.18
CA ARG A 163 -17.76 3.12 0.96
C ARG A 163 -17.83 4.04 2.18
N ASP A 164 -19.02 4.20 2.76
CA ASP A 164 -19.21 5.05 3.95
C ASP A 164 -18.42 4.52 5.15
N ILE A 165 -18.35 3.19 5.28
CA ILE A 165 -17.58 2.50 6.32
C ILE A 165 -16.09 2.78 6.16
N VAL A 166 -15.53 2.56 4.96
CA VAL A 166 -14.09 2.75 4.69
C VAL A 166 -13.69 4.22 4.80
N GLU A 167 -14.49 5.15 4.27
CA GLU A 167 -14.23 6.59 4.43
C GLU A 167 -14.35 7.04 5.89
N GLY A 168 -15.26 6.43 6.66
CA GLY A 168 -15.37 6.62 8.10
C GLY A 168 -14.11 6.17 8.84
N ALA A 169 -13.61 4.98 8.53
CA ALA A 169 -12.39 4.43 9.10
C ALA A 169 -11.15 5.29 8.79
N GLU A 170 -11.04 5.80 7.56
CA GLU A 170 -9.97 6.72 7.13
C GLU A 170 -9.95 7.99 7.98
N ARG A 171 -11.12 8.59 8.22
CA ARG A 171 -11.23 9.77 9.08
C ARG A 171 -10.84 9.46 10.52
N MET A 172 -11.27 8.32 11.05
CA MET A 172 -10.91 7.88 12.41
C MET A 172 -9.40 7.67 12.55
N ALA A 173 -8.76 7.05 11.55
CA ALA A 173 -7.33 6.80 11.56
C ALA A 173 -6.53 8.11 11.49
N ARG A 174 -6.97 9.10 10.71
CA ARG A 174 -6.37 10.44 10.67
C ARG A 174 -6.48 11.18 12.00
N ILE A 175 -7.65 11.14 12.63
CA ILE A 175 -7.86 11.73 13.97
C ILE A 175 -6.93 11.06 14.99
N LEU A 176 -6.79 9.73 14.91
CA LEU A 176 -5.90 8.98 15.79
C LEU A 176 -4.44 9.43 15.60
N LEU A 177 -3.97 9.52 14.35
CA LEU A 177 -2.63 10.03 14.02
C LEU A 177 -2.40 11.45 14.54
N GLN A 178 -3.35 12.35 14.32
CA GLN A 178 -3.26 13.73 14.81
C GLN A 178 -3.21 13.78 16.34
N SER A 179 -4.00 12.94 17.02
CA SER A 179 -3.99 12.84 18.49
C SER A 179 -2.66 12.33 19.06
N MET A 180 -1.88 11.60 18.25
CA MET A 180 -0.52 11.16 18.57
C MET A 180 0.55 12.20 18.20
N GLY A 181 0.14 13.42 17.79
CA GLY A 181 1.04 14.49 17.38
C GLY A 181 1.62 14.28 15.98
N PHE A 182 0.94 13.54 15.11
CA PHE A 182 1.39 13.27 13.75
C PHE A 182 0.39 13.81 12.72
N ASP A 183 0.82 14.83 11.98
CA ASP A 183 0.07 15.36 10.85
C ASP A 183 0.33 14.48 9.61
N PHE A 184 -0.67 13.71 9.21
CA PHE A 184 -0.58 12.85 8.02
C PHE A 184 -1.12 13.56 6.78
N PHE A 185 -0.26 13.75 5.79
CA PHE A 185 -0.56 14.46 4.53
C PHE A 185 -0.81 13.52 3.34
N GLY A 186 -0.77 12.19 3.52
CA GLY A 186 -1.03 11.25 2.44
C GLY A 186 -2.50 11.24 2.03
N GLU A 187 -2.75 10.87 0.77
CA GLU A 187 -4.09 10.78 0.19
C GLU A 187 -4.95 9.71 0.88
N SER A 188 -4.34 8.61 1.33
CA SER A 188 -5.01 7.52 2.03
C SER A 188 -4.15 6.97 3.17
N VAL A 189 -4.74 6.78 4.35
CA VAL A 189 -4.07 6.14 5.49
C VAL A 189 -3.90 4.65 5.23
N ARG A 190 -4.90 3.97 4.66
CA ARG A 190 -4.86 2.52 4.40
C ARG A 190 -3.81 2.11 3.36
N ALA A 191 -3.58 2.96 2.35
CA ALA A 191 -2.56 2.72 1.32
C ALA A 191 -1.14 3.18 1.73
N SER A 192 -0.97 3.72 2.94
CA SER A 192 0.32 4.28 3.35
C SER A 192 1.29 3.20 3.80
N SER A 193 2.53 3.25 3.30
CA SER A 193 3.65 2.44 3.79
C SER A 193 4.25 2.96 5.11
N ASN A 194 3.75 4.07 5.66
CA ASN A 194 4.23 4.61 6.93
C ASN A 194 3.79 3.72 8.11
N PRO A 195 4.71 3.17 8.93
CA PRO A 195 4.37 2.27 10.03
C PRO A 195 3.35 2.83 11.03
N ARG A 196 3.32 4.16 11.22
CA ARG A 196 2.36 4.81 12.12
C ARG A 196 0.96 4.84 11.51
N ALA A 197 0.86 5.09 10.20
CA ALA A 197 -0.40 5.07 9.47
C ALA A 197 -0.99 3.67 9.44
N VAL A 198 -0.16 2.66 9.14
CA VAL A 198 -0.53 1.23 9.21
C VAL A 198 -1.05 0.87 10.61
N ARG A 199 -0.34 1.27 11.66
CA ARG A 199 -0.76 1.01 13.03
C ARG A 199 -2.09 1.69 13.37
N ALA A 200 -2.29 2.94 12.96
CA ALA A 200 -3.54 3.65 13.19
C ALA A 200 -4.72 2.99 12.46
N TRP A 201 -4.51 2.55 11.23
CA TRP A 201 -5.50 1.80 10.44
C TRP A 201 -5.91 0.50 11.14
N ASN A 202 -4.94 -0.30 11.58
CA ASN A 202 -5.20 -1.57 12.28
C ASN A 202 -5.98 -1.37 13.59
N VAL A 203 -5.69 -0.30 14.34
CA VAL A 203 -6.44 0.05 15.57
C VAL A 203 -7.89 0.38 15.25
N VAL A 204 -8.15 1.12 14.18
CA VAL A 204 -9.51 1.46 13.76
C VAL A 204 -10.26 0.22 13.27
N GLY A 205 -9.61 -0.66 12.50
CA GLY A 205 -10.19 -1.92 12.06
C GLY A 205 -10.65 -2.79 13.24
N ALA A 206 -9.76 -3.01 14.22
CA ALA A 206 -10.10 -3.77 15.41
C ALA A 206 -11.26 -3.14 16.22
N LEU A 207 -11.30 -1.81 16.31
CA LEU A 207 -12.36 -1.09 17.02
C LEU A 207 -13.72 -1.23 16.33
N LEU A 208 -13.77 -1.15 15.01
CA LEU A 208 -15.00 -1.35 14.24
C LEU A 208 -15.49 -2.80 14.37
N GLU A 209 -14.60 -3.77 14.19
CA GLU A 209 -14.94 -5.19 14.36
C GLU A 209 -15.51 -5.47 15.76
N GLU A 210 -14.91 -4.91 16.81
CA GLU A 210 -15.38 -5.09 18.19
C GLU A 210 -16.71 -4.37 18.47
N TYR A 211 -16.91 -3.15 17.95
CA TYR A 211 -18.03 -2.31 18.38
C TYR A 211 -19.33 -2.60 17.64
N ASN A 212 -19.28 -2.94 16.35
CA ASN A 212 -20.48 -3.16 15.55
C ASN A 212 -20.40 -4.40 14.65
N GLY A 213 -19.36 -5.24 14.81
CA GLY A 213 -19.17 -6.44 13.99
C GLY A 213 -18.86 -6.14 12.53
N THR A 214 -18.44 -4.91 12.22
CA THR A 214 -18.11 -4.52 10.85
C THR A 214 -16.72 -5.04 10.52
N ASP A 215 -16.67 -5.98 9.57
CA ASP A 215 -15.41 -6.44 8.99
C ASP A 215 -14.89 -5.38 8.01
N LEU A 216 -13.98 -4.52 8.49
CA LEU A 216 -13.38 -3.47 7.69
C LEU A 216 -12.56 -4.05 6.51
N SER A 217 -12.01 -5.25 6.63
CA SER A 217 -11.32 -5.92 5.52
C SER A 217 -12.29 -6.22 4.39
N SER A 218 -13.41 -6.88 4.69
CA SER A 218 -14.45 -7.19 3.69
C SER A 218 -14.98 -5.93 2.98
N ALA A 219 -15.18 -4.83 3.72
CA ALA A 219 -15.63 -3.56 3.14
C ALA A 219 -14.56 -2.90 2.24
N VAL A 220 -13.28 -3.07 2.55
CA VAL A 220 -12.18 -2.62 1.67
C VAL A 220 -12.11 -3.48 0.42
N ASP A 221 -12.16 -4.81 0.58
CA ASP A 221 -12.10 -5.76 -0.54
C ASP A 221 -13.25 -5.52 -1.53
N ALA A 222 -14.47 -5.29 -1.03
CA ALA A 222 -15.63 -4.95 -1.85
C ALA A 222 -15.42 -3.68 -2.70
N LEU A 223 -14.78 -2.65 -2.14
CA LEU A 223 -14.46 -1.41 -2.88
C LEU A 223 -13.33 -1.61 -3.88
N GLU A 224 -12.36 -2.47 -3.57
CA GLU A 224 -11.29 -2.81 -4.49
C GLU A 224 -11.81 -3.66 -5.65
N GLU A 225 -12.77 -4.56 -5.41
CA GLU A 225 -13.48 -5.31 -6.46
C GLU A 225 -14.37 -4.40 -7.33
N GLU A 226 -15.10 -3.45 -6.73
CA GLU A 226 -15.84 -2.41 -7.47
C GLU A 226 -14.91 -1.51 -8.30
N GLY A 227 -13.71 -1.23 -7.79
CA GLY A 227 -12.66 -0.47 -8.48
C GLY A 227 -11.96 -1.26 -9.59
N CYS A 228 -11.78 -2.58 -9.43
CA CYS A 228 -11.16 -3.47 -10.42
C CYS A 228 -12.11 -3.83 -11.57
N SER A 229 -13.43 -3.72 -11.37
CA SER A 229 -14.44 -4.03 -12.41
C SER A 229 -14.60 -2.95 -13.48
N ARG A 230 -13.99 -1.78 -13.30
CA ARG A 230 -13.79 -0.80 -14.36
C ARG A 230 -12.30 -0.67 -14.60
N ALA A 231 -11.77 -1.56 -15.46
CA ALA A 231 -10.59 -1.21 -16.23
C ALA A 231 -10.76 0.25 -16.67
N PRO A 232 -9.78 1.14 -16.42
CA PRO A 232 -9.95 2.54 -16.74
C PRO A 232 -10.41 2.65 -18.19
N ASP A 233 -11.49 3.38 -18.45
CA ASP A 233 -12.04 3.59 -19.80
C ASP A 233 -10.98 4.20 -20.76
N CYS A 234 -9.85 4.67 -20.22
CA CYS A 234 -8.69 5.06 -21.01
C CYS A 234 -7.81 3.85 -21.34
N SER A 235 -7.63 3.61 -22.64
CA SER A 235 -6.58 2.75 -23.18
C SER A 235 -5.22 3.04 -22.50
N PRO A 236 -4.37 2.04 -22.25
CA PRO A 236 -3.01 2.25 -21.75
C PRO A 236 -2.22 3.30 -22.54
N ILE A 237 -2.42 3.37 -23.85
CA ILE A 237 -1.85 4.44 -24.69
C ILE A 237 -2.38 5.80 -24.25
N ALA A 238 -3.69 5.94 -24.05
CA ALA A 238 -4.30 7.22 -23.70
C ALA A 238 -3.80 7.71 -22.34
N ALA A 239 -3.57 6.81 -21.39
CA ALA A 239 -2.96 7.16 -20.10
C ALA A 239 -1.50 7.64 -20.26
N PHE A 240 -0.70 6.90 -21.02
CA PHE A 240 0.68 7.29 -21.35
C PHE A 240 0.76 8.63 -22.09
N GLU A 241 -0.02 8.80 -23.16
CA GLU A 241 -0.08 10.03 -23.97
C GLU A 241 -0.56 11.22 -23.15
N ALA A 242 -1.50 11.03 -22.22
CA ALA A 242 -1.93 12.08 -21.30
C ALA A 242 -0.79 12.51 -20.37
N GLY A 243 -0.03 11.56 -19.81
CA GLY A 243 1.13 11.85 -18.97
C GLY A 243 2.23 12.59 -19.73
N VAL A 244 2.57 12.13 -20.93
CA VAL A 244 3.54 12.79 -21.82
C VAL A 244 3.07 14.20 -22.21
N SER A 245 1.81 14.36 -22.57
CA SER A 245 1.23 15.65 -22.96
C SER A 245 1.27 16.66 -21.80
N ALA A 246 0.92 16.22 -20.58
CA ALA A 246 0.99 17.06 -19.39
C ALA A 246 2.44 17.51 -19.11
N ALA A 247 3.39 16.57 -19.09
CA ALA A 247 4.79 16.88 -18.85
C ALA A 247 5.39 17.78 -19.94
N LEU A 248 4.99 17.58 -21.20
CA LEU A 248 5.42 18.41 -22.33
C LEU A 248 4.86 19.84 -22.23
N GLN A 249 3.61 20.01 -21.79
CA GLN A 249 3.04 21.34 -21.57
C GLN A 249 3.83 22.11 -20.52
N GLU A 250 4.25 21.45 -19.44
CA GLU A 250 5.08 22.06 -18.40
C GLU A 250 6.51 22.38 -18.87
N ALA A 251 7.09 21.49 -19.69
CA ALA A 251 8.43 21.62 -20.24
C ALA A 251 8.50 22.49 -21.51
N ASN A 252 7.39 22.96 -22.05
CA ASN A 252 7.38 23.73 -23.30
C ASN A 252 8.21 25.02 -23.17
N GLY A 253 9.16 25.21 -24.08
CA GLY A 253 10.08 26.36 -24.06
C GLY A 253 11.20 26.26 -23.01
N LEU A 254 11.31 25.13 -22.30
CA LEU A 254 12.38 24.89 -21.33
C LEU A 254 13.74 24.89 -22.05
N SER A 255 14.68 25.66 -21.52
CA SER A 255 16.05 25.74 -22.06
C SER A 255 16.86 24.53 -21.60
N VAL A 256 17.35 23.77 -22.57
CA VAL A 256 18.29 22.66 -22.38
C VAL A 256 19.61 22.99 -23.07
N VAL A 257 20.69 22.32 -22.67
CA VAL A 257 21.91 22.23 -23.48
C VAL A 257 21.85 20.90 -24.23
N PHE A 258 22.21 20.90 -25.51
CA PHE A 258 22.28 19.70 -26.34
C PHE A 258 23.75 19.28 -26.50
N SER A 259 24.08 18.00 -26.31
CA SER A 259 25.40 17.44 -26.65
C SER A 259 25.22 16.19 -27.50
N SER A 260 25.71 16.24 -28.74
CA SER A 260 25.56 15.12 -29.67
C SER A 260 26.42 13.94 -29.27
N MET A 261 25.80 12.76 -29.20
CA MET A 261 26.46 11.49 -28.88
C MET A 261 26.87 10.69 -30.12
N LEU A 262 26.49 11.16 -31.31
CA LEU A 262 26.74 10.48 -32.58
C LEU A 262 28.25 10.37 -32.85
N GLN A 263 28.75 9.14 -33.02
CA GLN A 263 30.13 8.93 -33.44
C GLN A 263 30.32 9.17 -34.94
N ASP A 264 29.29 8.90 -35.74
CA ASP A 264 29.33 9.08 -37.18
C ASP A 264 29.32 10.57 -37.57
N ARG A 265 30.35 10.96 -38.34
CA ARG A 265 30.59 12.32 -38.85
C ARG A 265 30.17 12.47 -40.31
N THR A 266 29.27 11.61 -40.82
CA THR A 266 28.69 11.77 -42.16
C THR A 266 28.03 13.14 -42.34
N ARG A 267 27.86 13.56 -43.60
CA ARG A 267 27.16 14.80 -43.94
C ARG A 267 25.73 14.84 -43.41
N GLN A 268 25.08 13.69 -43.25
CA GLN A 268 23.73 13.59 -42.71
C GLN A 268 23.69 14.02 -41.23
N ASN A 269 24.74 13.71 -40.46
CA ASN A 269 24.83 14.05 -39.04
C ASN A 269 25.53 15.40 -38.76
N ALA A 270 25.99 16.10 -39.81
CA ALA A 270 26.71 17.36 -39.66
C ALA A 270 25.91 18.42 -38.87
N VAL A 271 24.58 18.39 -38.97
CA VAL A 271 23.70 19.31 -38.23
C VAL A 271 23.75 19.06 -36.72
N TYR A 272 23.77 17.81 -36.26
CA TYR A 272 23.90 17.49 -34.83
C TYR A 272 25.25 17.97 -34.30
N HIS A 273 26.33 17.72 -35.05
CA HIS A 273 27.68 18.15 -34.66
C HIS A 273 27.84 19.67 -34.60
N ALA A 274 27.22 20.39 -35.54
CA ALA A 274 27.26 21.85 -35.56
C ALA A 274 26.55 22.48 -34.35
N HIS A 275 25.59 21.77 -33.75
CA HIS A 275 24.77 22.25 -32.65
C HIS A 275 25.16 21.68 -31.28
N SER A 276 26.13 20.75 -31.21
CA SER A 276 26.61 20.20 -29.95
C SER A 276 27.20 21.30 -29.04
N GLY A 277 26.85 21.29 -27.76
CA GLY A 277 27.16 22.29 -26.75
C GLY A 277 26.26 23.53 -26.78
N GLN A 278 25.33 23.65 -27.72
CA GLN A 278 24.45 24.81 -27.82
C GLN A 278 23.19 24.66 -26.96
N ARG A 279 22.60 25.81 -26.60
CA ARG A 279 21.29 25.86 -25.94
C ARG A 279 20.18 25.70 -26.97
N ALA A 280 19.16 24.93 -26.60
CA ALA A 280 17.94 24.75 -27.34
C ALA A 280 16.72 24.85 -26.42
N ALA A 281 15.53 25.01 -27.01
CA ALA A 281 14.26 24.93 -26.30
C ALA A 281 13.56 23.61 -26.64
N ILE A 282 12.93 22.96 -25.65
CA ILE A 282 12.04 21.83 -25.90
C ILE A 282 10.76 22.36 -26.57
N VAL A 283 10.39 21.75 -27.71
CA VAL A 283 9.24 22.18 -28.54
C VAL A 283 8.26 21.05 -28.85
N GLY A 284 8.56 19.81 -28.45
CA GLY A 284 7.69 18.67 -28.70
C GLY A 284 8.31 17.34 -28.28
N VAL A 285 7.59 16.25 -28.51
CA VAL A 285 8.12 14.89 -28.46
C VAL A 285 8.44 14.40 -29.88
N GLY A 286 9.51 13.62 -30.00
CA GLY A 286 9.98 13.04 -31.26
C GLY A 286 9.30 11.72 -31.63
N ILE A 287 8.29 11.28 -30.87
CA ILE A 287 7.71 9.95 -30.98
C ILE A 287 6.80 9.87 -32.20
N THR A 288 7.10 8.96 -33.13
CA THR A 288 6.24 8.66 -34.28
C THR A 288 5.76 7.21 -34.20
N PRO A 289 4.48 6.96 -33.85
CA PRO A 289 3.96 5.60 -33.65
C PRO A 289 4.11 4.69 -34.87
N ALA A 290 4.00 5.24 -36.08
CA ALA A 290 4.16 4.50 -37.33
C ALA A 290 5.60 4.02 -37.58
N GLN A 291 6.56 4.56 -36.83
CA GLN A 291 7.97 4.24 -36.96
C GLN A 291 8.40 3.21 -35.91
N GLU A 292 7.82 3.17 -34.71
CA GLU A 292 8.25 2.36 -33.55
C GLU A 292 8.65 0.90 -33.85
N SER A 293 7.92 0.18 -34.73
CA SER A 293 8.21 -1.24 -35.02
C SER A 293 9.48 -1.52 -35.84
N GLY A 294 10.12 -0.50 -36.41
CA GLY A 294 11.29 -0.64 -37.27
C GLY A 294 12.62 -0.21 -36.63
N TRP A 295 12.61 0.19 -35.36
CA TRP A 295 13.74 0.83 -34.70
C TRP A 295 14.31 -0.11 -33.68
N ASP A 296 15.64 -0.11 -33.56
CA ASP A 296 16.23 -0.77 -32.40
C ASP A 296 15.92 0.02 -31.13
N GLU A 297 16.02 -0.72 -30.03
CA GLU A 297 15.75 -0.35 -28.65
C GLU A 297 16.44 0.95 -28.18
N GLU A 298 17.53 1.36 -28.85
CA GLU A 298 18.35 2.53 -28.49
C GLU A 298 18.08 3.73 -29.43
N SER A 299 17.21 3.59 -30.42
CA SER A 299 17.18 4.51 -31.57
C SER A 299 16.02 5.53 -31.61
N LEU A 300 15.09 5.52 -30.65
CA LEU A 300 13.97 6.47 -30.67
C LEU A 300 14.35 7.87 -30.15
N PRO A 301 14.14 8.94 -30.94
CA PRO A 301 14.22 10.28 -30.39
C PRO A 301 13.03 10.54 -29.46
N PHE A 302 13.34 10.93 -28.23
CA PHE A 302 12.33 11.12 -27.19
C PHE A 302 11.77 12.55 -27.18
N VAL A 303 12.57 13.52 -27.62
CA VAL A 303 12.24 14.95 -27.54
C VAL A 303 12.59 15.66 -28.85
N LYS A 304 11.81 16.68 -29.21
CA LYS A 304 12.13 17.62 -30.27
C LYS A 304 12.61 18.93 -29.66
N ILE A 305 13.78 19.39 -30.08
CA ILE A 305 14.37 20.66 -29.63
C ILE A 305 14.48 21.66 -30.77
N ARG A 306 14.50 22.96 -30.44
CA ARG A 306 14.71 24.07 -31.38
C ARG A 306 15.86 24.96 -30.92
N PHE A 307 16.83 25.19 -31.78
CA PHE A 307 17.96 26.11 -31.54
C PHE A 307 17.59 27.56 -31.85
N GLN A 308 18.45 28.50 -31.47
CA GLN A 308 18.23 29.93 -31.69
C GLN A 308 18.18 30.33 -33.17
N ASP A 309 18.86 29.58 -34.03
CA ASP A 309 18.85 29.78 -35.48
C ASP A 309 17.61 29.19 -36.17
N GLY A 310 16.70 28.60 -35.40
CA GLY A 310 15.44 28.01 -35.87
C GLY A 310 15.56 26.55 -36.33
N VAL A 311 16.75 25.95 -36.28
CA VAL A 311 16.92 24.53 -36.59
C VAL A 311 16.21 23.69 -35.52
N GLU A 312 15.46 22.68 -35.95
CA GLU A 312 14.82 21.71 -35.07
C GLU A 312 15.44 20.34 -35.26
N LEU A 313 15.79 19.68 -34.15
CA LEU A 313 16.33 18.33 -34.15
C LEU A 313 15.51 17.40 -33.25
N PRO A 314 15.21 16.18 -33.70
CA PRO A 314 14.83 15.10 -32.82
C PRO A 314 16.08 14.60 -32.07
N VAL A 315 16.01 14.42 -30.76
CA VAL A 315 17.17 14.05 -29.93
C VAL A 315 16.78 13.06 -28.84
N PHE A 316 17.78 12.33 -28.36
CA PHE A 316 17.61 11.46 -27.19
C PHE A 316 17.63 12.29 -25.92
N GLY A 317 16.88 11.90 -24.88
CA GLY A 317 16.93 12.62 -23.61
C GLY A 317 18.30 12.55 -22.94
N GLU A 318 19.12 11.52 -23.24
CA GLU A 318 20.52 11.43 -22.79
C GLU A 318 21.47 12.44 -23.48
N GLU A 319 21.06 13.00 -24.61
CA GLU A 319 21.77 14.09 -25.30
C GLU A 319 21.38 15.48 -24.76
N LEU A 320 20.46 15.53 -23.80
CA LEU A 320 19.91 16.75 -23.22
C LEU A 320 20.32 16.94 -21.77
N PHE A 321 20.56 18.21 -21.45
CA PHE A 321 21.14 18.62 -20.17
C PHE A 321 20.31 19.76 -19.58
N SER A 322 19.74 19.54 -18.40
CA SER A 322 19.06 20.58 -17.61
C SER A 322 19.03 20.21 -16.13
N HIS A 323 19.00 21.23 -15.27
CA HIS A 323 18.77 21.09 -13.83
C HIS A 323 17.32 21.43 -13.43
N ASP A 324 16.45 21.67 -14.41
CA ASP A 324 15.06 22.05 -14.16
C ASP A 324 14.21 20.80 -13.89
N ASP A 325 13.45 20.81 -12.79
CA ASP A 325 12.60 19.68 -12.37
C ASP A 325 11.60 19.25 -13.46
N ARG A 326 11.14 20.19 -14.29
CA ARG A 326 10.20 19.91 -15.39
C ARG A 326 10.86 19.09 -16.50
N PHE A 327 12.17 19.21 -16.68
CA PHE A 327 12.92 18.35 -17.61
C PHE A 327 12.95 16.91 -17.10
N PHE A 328 13.21 16.68 -15.81
CA PHE A 328 13.18 15.35 -15.23
C PHE A 328 11.78 14.73 -15.26
N ALA A 329 10.74 15.53 -15.01
CA ALA A 329 9.36 15.08 -15.15
C ALA A 329 9.03 14.64 -16.59
N LEU A 330 9.46 15.41 -17.60
CA LEU A 330 9.30 15.03 -19.01
C LEU A 330 10.06 13.76 -19.36
N CYS A 331 11.34 13.67 -18.99
CA CYS A 331 12.14 12.46 -19.20
C CYS A 331 11.48 11.26 -18.52
N SER A 332 11.03 11.40 -17.27
CA SER A 332 10.35 10.33 -16.54
C SER A 332 9.06 9.89 -17.22
N ALA A 333 8.22 10.83 -17.67
CA ALA A 333 6.96 10.51 -18.34
C ALA A 333 7.19 9.76 -19.66
N VAL A 334 8.18 10.19 -20.45
CA VAL A 334 8.51 9.58 -21.73
C VAL A 334 9.21 8.24 -21.53
N PHE A 335 10.37 8.22 -20.85
CA PHE A 335 11.17 7.01 -20.66
C PHE A 335 10.50 5.97 -19.78
N GLY A 336 9.78 6.40 -18.75
CA GLY A 336 9.08 5.49 -17.84
C GLY A 336 8.02 4.67 -18.56
N GLY A 337 7.29 5.25 -19.52
CA GLY A 337 6.37 4.48 -20.37
C GLY A 337 7.08 3.46 -21.24
N TYR A 338 8.22 3.80 -21.82
CA TYR A 338 8.98 2.82 -22.62
C TYR A 338 9.59 1.72 -21.74
N GLY A 339 10.15 2.05 -20.58
CA GLY A 339 10.67 1.08 -19.62
C GLY A 339 9.58 0.14 -19.11
N ALA A 340 8.47 0.70 -18.63
CA ALA A 340 7.33 -0.08 -18.14
C ALA A 340 6.79 -1.04 -19.21
N ALA A 341 6.69 -0.61 -20.48
CA ALA A 341 6.22 -1.50 -21.55
C ALA A 341 7.17 -2.67 -21.79
N ARG A 342 8.48 -2.47 -21.62
CA ARG A 342 9.49 -3.51 -21.80
C ARG A 342 9.50 -4.52 -20.66
N ASP A 343 9.31 -4.04 -19.43
CA ASP A 343 9.29 -4.87 -18.23
C ASP A 343 8.03 -5.75 -18.16
N VAL A 344 6.99 -5.42 -18.94
CA VAL A 344 5.84 -6.30 -19.12
C VAL A 344 6.19 -7.51 -19.99
N ALA A 345 6.12 -8.70 -19.38
CA ALA A 345 6.22 -10.00 -20.04
C ALA A 345 7.45 -10.14 -20.97
N ASP A 346 8.55 -9.44 -20.63
CA ASP A 346 9.86 -9.47 -21.29
C ASP A 346 9.83 -9.23 -22.82
N GLY A 347 9.19 -8.18 -23.36
CA GLY A 347 9.34 -8.01 -24.82
C GLY A 347 8.70 -6.89 -25.62
N PHE A 348 7.98 -5.92 -25.06
CA PHE A 348 7.43 -4.86 -25.91
C PHE A 348 8.44 -3.74 -26.14
N ALA A 349 8.74 -3.45 -27.41
CA ALA A 349 9.58 -2.29 -27.80
C ALA A 349 9.09 -0.93 -27.26
N GLY A 350 7.81 -0.80 -26.92
CA GLY A 350 7.23 0.41 -26.36
C GLY A 350 5.72 0.33 -26.16
N PRO A 351 5.09 1.42 -25.67
CA PRO A 351 3.65 1.46 -25.37
C PRO A 351 2.75 1.20 -26.58
N TYR A 352 3.14 1.61 -27.80
CA TYR A 352 2.30 1.38 -28.98
C TYR A 352 2.39 -0.07 -29.48
N HIS A 353 3.56 -0.70 -29.42
CA HIS A 353 3.72 -2.14 -29.65
C HIS A 353 2.90 -2.97 -28.65
N LEU A 354 3.00 -2.65 -27.35
CA LEU A 354 2.19 -3.26 -26.29
C LEU A 354 0.69 -3.12 -26.55
N ALA A 355 0.23 -1.95 -26.96
CA ALA A 355 -1.19 -1.74 -27.18
C ALA A 355 -1.76 -2.56 -28.34
N ARG A 356 -0.97 -2.72 -29.41
CA ARG A 356 -1.35 -3.46 -30.61
C ARG A 356 -1.34 -4.97 -30.35
N ASP A 357 -0.25 -5.47 -29.77
CA ASP A 357 0.06 -6.90 -29.75
C ASP A 357 -0.04 -7.53 -28.35
N GLY A 358 -0.08 -6.71 -27.29
CA GLY A 358 -0.19 -7.17 -25.90
C GLY A 358 -1.60 -7.66 -25.53
N SER A 359 -1.61 -8.66 -24.66
CA SER A 359 -2.83 -9.18 -24.04
C SER A 359 -3.46 -8.14 -23.10
N ILE A 360 -4.68 -8.43 -22.61
CA ILE A 360 -5.33 -7.58 -21.60
C ILE A 360 -4.49 -7.55 -20.32
N SER A 361 -3.95 -8.70 -19.90
CA SER A 361 -3.08 -8.80 -18.72
C SER A 361 -1.81 -7.97 -18.87
N ASP A 362 -1.21 -7.93 -20.07
CA ASP A 362 0.00 -7.13 -20.32
C ASP A 362 -0.30 -5.63 -20.21
N LYS A 363 -1.46 -5.21 -20.72
CA LYS A 363 -1.94 -3.83 -20.67
C LYS A 363 -2.23 -3.38 -19.24
N GLU A 364 -2.80 -4.27 -18.42
CA GLU A 364 -3.05 -4.02 -17.00
C GLU A 364 -1.75 -3.94 -16.21
N ALA A 365 -0.80 -4.85 -16.46
CA ALA A 365 0.52 -4.83 -15.83
C ALA A 365 1.27 -3.52 -16.14
N PHE A 366 1.22 -3.07 -17.39
CA PHE A 366 1.82 -1.79 -17.80
C PHE A 366 1.19 -0.58 -17.10
N LEU A 367 -0.14 -0.56 -16.97
CA LEU A 367 -0.85 0.50 -16.24
C LEU A 367 -0.51 0.49 -14.75
N ALA A 368 -0.25 -0.68 -14.17
CA ALA A 368 0.23 -0.79 -12.79
C ALA A 368 1.66 -0.23 -12.68
N GLU A 369 2.58 -0.59 -13.57
CA GLU A 369 3.96 -0.11 -13.57
C GLU A 369 4.07 1.41 -13.78
N LEU A 370 3.27 1.97 -14.71
CA LEU A 370 3.20 3.42 -14.92
C LEU A 370 2.82 4.20 -13.66
N LYS A 371 2.04 3.61 -12.74
CA LYS A 371 1.66 4.24 -11.46
C LYS A 371 2.76 4.14 -10.41
N VAL A 372 3.60 3.12 -10.49
CA VAL A 372 4.68 2.84 -9.51
C VAL A 372 5.94 3.64 -9.84
N MET A 373 6.21 3.90 -11.12
CA MET A 373 7.38 4.67 -11.54
C MET A 373 7.29 6.15 -11.10
N GLY A 374 7.91 6.46 -9.96
CA GLY A 374 8.32 7.82 -9.62
C GLY A 374 9.52 8.28 -10.47
N PRO A 375 9.94 9.55 -10.38
CA PRO A 375 11.10 10.04 -11.10
C PRO A 375 12.37 9.31 -10.66
N THR A 376 12.82 8.34 -11.45
CA THR A 376 14.00 7.48 -11.18
C THR A 376 15.32 8.09 -11.65
N PHE A 377 15.28 9.30 -12.19
CA PHE A 377 16.44 9.91 -12.83
C PHE A 377 17.18 10.87 -11.91
N THR A 378 18.50 10.80 -11.93
CA THR A 378 19.39 11.80 -11.33
C THR A 378 20.33 12.36 -12.38
N CYS A 379 20.63 13.66 -12.32
CA CYS A 379 21.67 14.24 -13.15
C CYS A 379 23.04 13.94 -12.54
N VAL A 380 23.85 13.16 -13.25
CA VAL A 380 25.23 12.87 -12.87
C VAL A 380 26.18 13.67 -13.75
N GLN A 381 27.11 14.41 -13.15
CA GLN A 381 28.13 15.13 -13.92
C GLN A 381 28.94 14.14 -14.76
N ALA A 382 29.07 14.43 -16.05
CA ALA A 382 29.88 13.63 -16.97
C ALA A 382 31.34 13.67 -16.52
N PRO A 383 32.02 12.51 -16.39
CA PRO A 383 33.38 12.47 -15.85
C PRO A 383 34.43 13.13 -16.75
N TRP A 384 34.13 13.35 -18.04
CA TRP A 384 35.05 13.97 -19.00
C TRP A 384 34.88 15.48 -19.15
N THR A 385 33.86 16.11 -18.54
CA THR A 385 33.71 17.57 -18.59
C THR A 385 32.92 18.14 -17.42
N PRO A 386 33.39 19.25 -16.81
CA PRO A 386 32.68 19.90 -15.70
C PRO A 386 31.30 20.47 -16.06
N SER A 387 30.98 20.56 -17.36
CA SER A 387 29.82 21.29 -17.88
C SER A 387 28.72 20.41 -18.48
N GLU A 388 28.94 19.10 -18.58
CA GLU A 388 27.92 18.14 -19.03
C GLU A 388 27.44 17.29 -17.84
N PHE A 389 26.14 17.02 -17.78
CA PHE A 389 25.42 16.29 -16.72
C PHE A 389 24.40 15.32 -17.33
N ARG A 390 24.67 14.01 -17.31
CA ARG A 390 23.77 13.04 -17.93
C ARG A 390 22.60 12.70 -17.03
N VAL A 391 21.45 12.45 -17.65
CA VAL A 391 20.37 11.68 -17.04
C VAL A 391 20.91 10.26 -16.84
N GLY A 392 21.02 9.82 -15.59
CA GLY A 392 21.42 8.46 -15.24
C GLY A 392 20.45 7.85 -14.25
N ASP A 393 20.38 6.52 -14.25
CA ASP A 393 19.62 5.77 -13.26
C ASP A 393 20.07 6.18 -11.86
N SER A 394 19.12 6.39 -10.95
CA SER A 394 19.44 6.56 -9.53
C SER A 394 20.27 5.35 -9.08
N ILE A 395 21.53 5.56 -8.73
CA ILE A 395 22.34 4.51 -8.11
C ILE A 395 21.56 4.06 -6.86
N PRO A 396 21.14 2.79 -6.75
CA PRO A 396 20.47 2.33 -5.55
C PRO A 396 21.40 2.60 -4.38
N SER A 397 20.95 3.46 -3.46
CA SER A 397 21.66 3.82 -2.24
C SER A 397 22.26 2.56 -1.62
N THR A 398 23.57 2.37 -1.75
CA THR A 398 24.29 1.36 -1.00
C THR A 398 24.18 1.79 0.46
N LYS A 399 23.27 1.14 1.18
CA LYS A 399 23.16 1.27 2.64
C LYS A 399 24.56 1.02 3.20
N SER A 400 25.10 2.04 3.87
CA SER A 400 26.35 1.98 4.63
C SER A 400 26.11 1.45 6.03
#